data_AF-A0A7J5ECD3-F1
#
_entry.id   AF-A0A7J5ECD3-F1
#
_cell.length_a   1.000
_cell.length_b   1.000
_cell.length_c   1.000
_cell.angle_alpha   90.00
_cell.angle_beta   90.00
_cell.angle_gamma   90.00
#
_symmetry.space_group_name_H-M   'P 1'
#
loop_
_entity.id
_entity.type
_entity.pdbx_description
1 polymer ?
#
loop_
_entity_poly.entity_id
_entity_poly.type
_entity_poly.pdbx_seq_one_letter_code
_entity_poly.pdbx_strand_id
1 'polypeptide(L)'
;MLNTFDILGSYQRLDKDPASGILHISSEVAPEGIPYVVRAGYDKINIKNEKDLFKLDDRSYLYFEFGYKPYEYLLVSMVYNWTFTPVRDADDNILRYEPQKRIEPRVSLIYPIHFSR
;
A
#
# COMPACT_ATOMS: atom_id res chain seq x y z
N MET A 1 9.39 -10.13 -22.54
CA MET A 1 8.28 -9.56 -21.75
C MET A 1 8.13 -10.37 -20.47
N LEU A 2 9.05 -10.16 -19.52
CA LEU A 2 8.86 -10.48 -18.10
C LEU A 2 8.80 -9.13 -17.36
N ASN A 3 8.19 -9.06 -16.16
CA ASN A 3 8.13 -7.86 -15.29
C ASN A 3 7.32 -6.63 -15.79
N THR A 4 6.40 -6.79 -16.75
CA THR A 4 5.48 -5.68 -17.08
C THR A 4 4.49 -5.42 -15.95
N PHE A 5 4.09 -6.47 -15.23
CA PHE A 5 3.10 -6.42 -14.16
C PHE A 5 3.45 -7.44 -13.08
N ASP A 6 3.74 -6.95 -11.90
CA ASP A 6 4.07 -7.74 -10.72
C ASP A 6 2.94 -7.62 -9.70
N ILE A 7 2.53 -8.74 -9.11
CA ILE A 7 1.62 -8.78 -7.96
C ILE A 7 2.35 -9.50 -6.83
N LEU A 8 2.40 -8.88 -5.66
CA LEU A 8 2.94 -9.47 -4.45
C LEU A 8 1.86 -9.46 -3.36
N GLY A 9 1.67 -10.60 -2.73
CA GLY A 9 0.75 -10.75 -1.60
C GLY A 9 1.39 -11.54 -0.48
N SER A 10 1.19 -11.11 0.76
CA SER A 10 1.59 -11.86 1.94
C SER A 10 0.54 -11.73 3.04
N TYR A 11 0.40 -12.81 3.80
CA TYR A 11 -0.41 -12.82 5.01
C TYR A 11 0.38 -13.52 6.11
N GLN A 12 0.46 -12.87 7.27
CA GLN A 12 1.13 -13.40 8.45
C GLN A 12 0.24 -13.25 9.67
N ARG A 13 0.31 -14.21 10.59
CA ARG A 13 -0.37 -14.20 11.89
C ARG A 13 0.46 -15.00 12.89
N LEU A 14 0.58 -14.50 14.11
CA LEU A 14 1.23 -15.20 15.22
C LEU A 14 0.20 -16.01 16.00
N ASP A 15 0.49 -17.28 16.26
CA ASP A 15 -0.44 -18.19 16.96
C ASP A 15 -0.79 -17.72 18.37
N LYS A 16 0.15 -17.05 19.05
CA LYS A 16 0.00 -16.60 20.45
C LYS A 16 -0.54 -15.17 20.59
N ASP A 17 -0.74 -14.45 19.49
CA ASP A 17 -1.32 -13.11 19.48
C ASP A 17 -2.50 -13.08 18.49
N PRO A 18 -3.74 -13.18 18.99
CA PRO A 18 -4.92 -13.18 18.16
C PRO A 18 -5.10 -11.92 17.30
N ALA A 19 -4.47 -10.79 17.65
CA ALA A 19 -4.58 -9.50 16.97
C ALA A 19 -3.31 -9.13 16.19
N SER A 20 -2.51 -10.11 15.79
CA SER A 20 -1.24 -9.91 15.07
C SER A 20 -1.33 -10.07 13.55
N GLY A 21 -2.53 -10.32 13.00
CA GLY A 21 -2.68 -10.60 11.57
C GLY A 21 -2.32 -9.39 10.70
N ILE A 22 -1.44 -9.58 9.73
CA ILE A 22 -1.03 -8.55 8.76
C ILE A 22 -1.21 -9.13 7.36
N LEU A 23 -1.97 -8.41 6.54
CA LEU A 23 -2.12 -8.65 5.11
C LEU A 23 -1.45 -7.51 4.36
N HIS A 24 -0.61 -7.84 3.40
CA HIS A 24 -0.03 -6.91 2.45
C HIS A 24 -0.34 -7.42 1.05
N ILE A 25 -0.92 -6.56 0.21
CA ILE A 25 -1.12 -6.82 -1.21
C ILE A 25 -0.60 -5.60 -1.96
N SER A 26 0.27 -5.81 -2.93
CA SER A 26 0.77 -4.75 -3.79
C SER A 26 0.83 -5.22 -5.23
N SER A 27 0.68 -4.27 -6.14
CA SER A 27 0.93 -4.46 -7.55
C SER A 27 1.79 -3.33 -8.09
N GLU A 28 2.62 -3.68 -9.07
CA GLU A 28 3.48 -2.75 -9.79
C GLU A 28 3.34 -3.00 -11.29
N VAL A 29 3.20 -1.92 -12.05
CA VAL A 29 3.29 -1.91 -13.52
C VAL A 29 4.46 -1.00 -13.88
N ALA A 30 5.54 -1.59 -14.38
CA ALA A 30 6.76 -0.88 -14.77
C ALA A 30 7.39 -1.51 -16.03
N PRO A 31 6.78 -1.31 -17.23
CA PRO A 31 7.26 -1.91 -18.46
C PRO A 31 8.68 -1.43 -18.82
N GLU A 32 9.53 -2.35 -19.26
CA GLU A 32 10.86 -1.99 -19.78
C GLU A 32 10.75 -0.99 -20.94
N GLY A 33 11.62 0.02 -20.94
CA GLY A 33 11.66 1.07 -21.96
C GLY A 33 10.60 2.17 -21.83
N ILE A 34 9.67 2.06 -20.87
CA ILE A 34 8.68 3.10 -20.57
C ILE A 34 9.04 3.77 -19.24
N PRO A 35 9.22 5.10 -19.19
CA PRO A 35 9.65 5.81 -17.98
C PRO A 35 8.51 6.04 -16.97
N TYR A 36 7.48 5.20 -16.96
CA TYR A 36 6.33 5.32 -16.05
C TYR A 36 6.25 4.12 -15.13
N VAL A 37 5.89 4.38 -13.88
CA VAL A 37 5.63 3.36 -12.86
C VAL A 37 4.26 3.62 -12.27
N VAL A 38 3.44 2.58 -12.20
CA VAL A 38 2.16 2.62 -11.49
C VAL A 38 2.21 1.57 -10.40
N ARG A 39 1.85 1.97 -9.18
CA ARG A 39 1.71 1.03 -8.06
C ARG A 39 0.37 1.23 -7.38
N ALA A 40 -0.19 0.14 -6.90
CA ALA A 40 -1.30 0.17 -5.99
C ALA A 40 -1.07 -0.86 -4.91
N GLY A 41 -1.56 -0.60 -3.70
CA GLY A 41 -1.44 -1.57 -2.64
C GLY A 41 -2.45 -1.36 -1.54
N TYR A 42 -2.73 -2.45 -0.85
CA TYR A 42 -3.63 -2.55 0.28
C TYR A 42 -2.93 -3.27 1.42
N ASP A 43 -2.84 -2.58 2.55
CA ASP A 43 -2.36 -3.11 3.81
C ASP A 43 -3.51 -3.18 4.80
N LYS A 44 -3.57 -4.29 5.53
CA LYS A 44 -4.48 -4.48 6.65
C LYS A 44 -3.71 -5.05 7.82
N ILE A 45 -3.72 -4.33 8.93
CA ILE A 45 -3.05 -4.74 10.17
C ILE A 45 -4.06 -5.18 11.24
N ASN A 46 -3.55 -5.79 12.30
CA ASN A 46 -4.28 -6.21 13.48
C ASN A 46 -5.55 -7.05 13.17
N ILE A 47 -5.48 -7.93 12.16
CA ILE A 47 -6.57 -8.81 11.73
C ILE A 47 -6.80 -9.87 12.82
N LYS A 48 -8.04 -9.95 13.33
CA LYS A 48 -8.41 -10.91 14.39
C LYS A 48 -9.10 -12.16 13.86
N ASN A 49 -9.88 -11.99 12.78
CA ASN A 49 -10.69 -13.03 12.16
C ASN A 49 -10.85 -12.77 10.65
N GLU A 50 -11.46 -13.71 9.95
CA GLU A 50 -11.64 -13.68 8.49
C GLU A 50 -12.53 -12.53 8.03
N LYS A 51 -13.44 -12.07 8.90
CA LYS A 51 -14.31 -10.91 8.62
C LYS A 51 -13.53 -9.59 8.62
N ASP A 52 -12.46 -9.51 9.39
CA ASP A 52 -11.60 -8.33 9.44
C ASP A 52 -10.79 -8.14 8.15
N LEU A 53 -10.50 -9.20 7.38
CA LEU A 53 -9.67 -9.10 6.16
C LEU A 53 -10.21 -8.09 5.15
N PHE A 54 -11.53 -8.10 4.94
CA PHE A 54 -12.20 -7.28 3.92
C PHE A 54 -12.96 -6.08 4.51
N LYS A 55 -12.84 -5.85 5.82
CA LYS A 55 -13.45 -4.69 6.46
C LYS A 55 -12.57 -3.46 6.27
N LEU A 56 -13.14 -2.38 5.75
CA LEU A 56 -12.48 -1.07 5.72
C LEU A 56 -12.68 -0.37 7.07
N ASP A 57 -11.60 -0.24 7.83
CA ASP A 57 -11.57 0.43 9.13
C ASP A 57 -10.22 1.13 9.34
N ASP A 58 -9.98 1.64 10.54
CA ASP A 58 -8.77 2.35 10.95
C ASP A 58 -7.47 1.54 10.90
N ARG A 59 -7.56 0.23 10.63
CA ARG A 59 -6.44 -0.67 10.39
C ARG A 59 -6.18 -0.93 8.91
N SER A 60 -6.95 -0.29 8.03
CA SER A 60 -6.83 -0.41 6.58
C SER A 60 -6.08 0.78 5.99
N TYR A 61 -5.14 0.47 5.10
CA TYR A 61 -4.39 1.47 4.34
C TYR A 61 -4.40 1.06 2.87
N LEU A 62 -4.85 1.97 2.02
CA LEU A 62 -4.84 1.80 0.57
C LEU A 62 -4.01 2.93 -0.02
N TYR A 63 -3.19 2.62 -1.01
CA TYR A 63 -2.47 3.64 -1.76
C TYR A 63 -2.50 3.37 -3.26
N PHE A 64 -2.37 4.46 -4.01
CA PHE A 64 -2.11 4.46 -5.45
C PHE A 64 -0.98 5.44 -5.73
N GLU A 65 0.07 4.98 -6.41
CA GLU A 65 1.21 5.80 -6.79
C GLU A 65 1.32 5.84 -8.31
N PHE A 66 1.41 7.04 -8.86
CA PHE A 66 1.79 7.27 -10.25
C PHE A 66 3.13 7.98 -10.29
N GLY A 67 4.09 7.40 -10.99
CA GLY A 67 5.47 7.86 -11.03
C GLY A 67 6.02 7.97 -12.44
N TYR A 68 6.97 8.89 -12.59
CA TYR A 68 7.76 9.11 -13.79
C TYR A 68 9.24 9.03 -13.44
N LYS A 69 10.03 8.39 -14.30
CA LYS A 69 11.48 8.26 -14.19
C LYS A 69 12.16 9.13 -15.24
N PRO A 70 12.48 10.41 -14.93
CA PRO A 70 13.26 11.25 -15.85
C PRO A 70 14.64 10.67 -16.15
N TYR A 71 15.21 9.98 -15.17
CA TYR A 71 16.46 9.23 -15.25
C TYR A 71 16.28 7.87 -14.60
N GLU A 72 17.09 6.87 -14.97
CA GLU A 72 17.01 5.52 -14.39
C GLU A 72 17.15 5.51 -12.85
N TYR A 73 17.86 6.50 -12.31
CA TYR A 73 18.14 6.65 -10.89
C TYR A 73 17.20 7.61 -10.15
N LEU A 74 16.24 8.23 -10.82
CA LEU A 74 15.36 9.24 -10.23
C LEU A 74 13.90 8.90 -10.51
N LEU A 75 13.09 8.78 -9.45
CA LEU A 75 11.64 8.63 -9.54
C LEU A 75 10.97 9.86 -8.94
N VAL A 76 10.17 10.53 -9.76
CA VAL A 76 9.26 11.60 -9.32
C VAL A 76 7.86 11.01 -9.34
N SER A 77 7.17 10.99 -8.20
CA SER A 77 5.87 10.35 -8.10
C SER A 77 4.87 11.13 -7.26
N MET A 78 3.61 10.83 -7.50
CA MET A 78 2.47 11.29 -6.72
C MET A 78 1.84 10.08 -6.07
N VAL A 79 1.81 10.05 -4.73
CA VAL A 79 1.17 8.99 -3.96
C VAL A 79 -0.16 9.52 -3.44
N TYR A 80 -1.24 8.82 -3.75
CA TYR A 80 -2.55 9.05 -3.19
C TYR A 80 -2.86 8.00 -2.13
N ASN A 81 -3.00 8.46 -0.90
CA ASN A 81 -3.16 7.63 0.28
C ASN A 81 -4.60 7.71 0.77
N TRP A 82 -5.14 6.56 1.13
CA TRP A 82 -6.42 6.42 1.81
C TRP A 82 -6.21 5.69 3.13
N THR A 83 -6.56 6.37 4.21
CA THR A 83 -6.70 5.81 5.55
C THR A 83 -8.15 6.01 5.99
N PHE A 84 -8.60 5.35 7.05
CA PHE A 84 -9.99 5.45 7.49
C PHE A 84 -10.04 5.86 8.95
N THR A 85 -10.82 6.87 9.27
CA THR A 85 -10.97 7.34 10.66
C THR A 85 -12.36 7.03 11.18
N PRO A 86 -12.48 6.49 12.41
CA PRO A 86 -13.77 6.21 13.00
C PRO A 86 -14.48 7.53 13.35
N VAL A 87 -15.70 7.69 12.84
CA VAL A 87 -16.63 8.73 13.27
C VAL A 87 -17.45 8.18 14.42
N ARG A 88 -17.43 8.89 15.54
CA ARG A 88 -18.07 8.46 16.79
C ARG A 88 -19.23 9.36 17.17
N ASP A 89 -20.20 8.80 17.88
CA ASP A 89 -21.29 9.57 18.49
C ASP A 89 -20.88 10.19 19.83
N ALA A 90 -21.83 10.82 20.53
CA ALA A 90 -21.60 11.42 21.84
C ALA A 90 -21.27 10.40 22.94
N ASP A 91 -21.58 9.13 22.72
CA ASP A 91 -21.39 8.00 23.64
C ASP A 91 -20.13 7.17 23.28
N ASP A 92 -19.26 7.69 22.40
CA ASP A 92 -18.03 7.07 21.88
C ASP A 92 -18.24 5.78 21.05
N ASN A 93 -19.46 5.50 20.59
CA ASN A 93 -19.72 4.38 19.70
C ASN A 93 -19.28 4.72 18.27
N ILE A 94 -18.63 3.77 17.60
CA ILE A 94 -18.22 3.92 16.20
C ILE A 94 -19.45 3.79 15.28
N LEU A 95 -19.86 4.90 14.67
CA LEU A 95 -20.97 4.94 13.72
C LEU A 95 -20.56 4.45 12.34
N ARG A 96 -19.40 4.92 11.86
CA ARG A 96 -18.85 4.60 10.54
C ARG A 96 -17.36 4.92 10.48
N TYR A 97 -16.73 4.50 9.39
CA TYR A 97 -15.36 4.89 9.05
C TYR A 97 -15.38 5.81 7.84
N GLU A 98 -14.79 7.00 7.97
CA GLU A 98 -14.68 7.96 6.88
C GLU A 98 -13.28 7.90 6.24
N PRO A 99 -13.18 7.86 4.90
CA PRO A 99 -11.91 7.82 4.22
C PRO A 99 -11.21 9.18 4.30
N GLN A 100 -10.02 9.19 4.90
CA GLN A 100 -9.08 10.30 4.89
C GLN A 100 -8.11 10.15 3.71
N LYS A 101 -8.14 11.15 2.84
CA LYS A 101 -7.43 11.18 1.56
C LYS A 101 -6.23 12.12 1.68
N ARG A 102 -5.02 11.66 1.34
CA ARG A 102 -3.81 12.48 1.33
C ARG A 102 -3.03 12.31 0.03
N ILE A 103 -2.73 13.41 -0.63
CA ILE A 103 -1.85 13.45 -1.79
C ILE A 103 -0.44 13.80 -1.31
N GLU A 104 0.55 13.02 -1.70
CA GLU A 104 1.94 13.14 -1.27
C GLU A 104 2.86 13.13 -2.50
N PRO A 105 3.42 14.29 -2.89
CA PRO A 105 4.46 14.34 -3.90
C PRO A 105 5.76 13.78 -3.33
N ARG A 106 6.45 12.94 -4.10
CA ARG A 106 7.68 12.25 -3.68
C ARG A 106 8.75 12.34 -4.75
N VAL A 107 9.99 12.51 -4.31
CA VAL A 107 11.20 12.38 -5.13
C VAL A 107 12.07 11.31 -4.49
N SER A 108 12.39 10.25 -5.24
CA SER A 108 13.15 9.11 -4.75
C SER A 108 14.37 8.86 -5.63
N LEU A 109 15.50 8.57 -5.00
CA LEU A 109 16.72 8.13 -5.68
C LEU A 109 16.77 6.59 -5.67
N ILE A 110 16.87 5.99 -6.84
CA ILE A 110 16.91 4.54 -7.03
C ILE A 110 18.31 4.20 -7.55
N TYR A 111 19.13 3.54 -6.74
CA TYR A 111 20.46 3.13 -7.17
C TYR A 111 20.48 1.62 -7.42
N PRO A 112 20.59 1.15 -8.69
CA PRO A 112 20.69 -0.26 -8.97
C PRO A 112 22.08 -0.76 -8.55
N ILE A 113 22.12 -1.63 -7.54
CA ILE A 113 23.35 -2.30 -7.14
C ILE A 113 23.50 -3.55 -8.00
N HIS A 114 24.38 -3.48 -9.00
CA HIS A 114 24.77 -4.65 -9.79
C HIS A 114 25.92 -5.38 -9.08
N PHE A 115 25.62 -6.55 -8.52
CA PHE A 115 26.68 -7.46 -8.08
C PHE A 115 27.26 -8.14 -9.31
N SER A 116 28.44 -7.69 -9.75
CA SER A 116 29.28 -8.44 -10.69
C SER A 116 29.62 -9.78 -10.04
N ARG A 117 29.25 -10.88 -10.69
CA ARG A 117 29.71 -12.23 -10.34
C ARG A 117 30.91 -12.58 -11.19
#